data_AF-A0A836C916-F1
#
_entry.id   AF-A0A836C916-F1
#
_cell.length_a   1.000
_cell.length_b   1.000
_cell.length_c   1.000
_cell.angle_alpha   90.00
_cell.angle_beta   90.00
_cell.angle_gamma   90.00
#
_symmetry.space_group_name_H-M   'P 1'
#
loop_
_entity.id
_entity.type
_entity.pdbx_description
1 polymer ?
#
loop_
_entity_poly.entity_id
_entity_poly.type
_entity_poly.pdbx_seq_one_letter_code
_entity_poly.pdbx_strand_id
1 'polypeptide(L)'
;MKAIQVALAAVLPWAAVCWAFLPHSRSHSAIDCGRLKQLEQFAARLPTAQVDANGILNLDPPECFHGHLCDDGRIYVREAYKQLYDKAKNITRVGEPGSPRAGKVLITGSEGIGKSACLWYFLWRLRAEGRPVLVQLGAEAYFFGADGTIVAFGEDSARMGTFYGDPDCWCLTDPAAEARKGHGCGVTVAFMALDAKYFSSFMSINFGYAKQLYMTVWSEAEIEHCRRHLPRFQHLSRKLVQRRFAEWGGLVLYVLVHAGNYYLQQRLQSACGNAAYYGVRTAAVTATPEPRERDYLSDLVFHMEVEDDLKMYHLKWASDHVKRLVLSQIKQTPEELIADMNGAARDPSGRELS
;
A
#
# COMPACT_ATOMS: atom_id res chain seq x y z
N MET A 1 -7.22 12.21 56.10
CA MET A 1 -7.56 10.94 55.40
C MET A 1 -8.08 11.26 54.01
N LYS A 2 -7.68 10.44 53.02
CA LYS A 2 -7.97 10.48 51.56
C LYS A 2 -6.99 11.34 50.75
N ALA A 3 -5.78 10.88 50.46
CA ALA A 3 -5.36 9.76 49.58
C ALA A 3 -5.61 10.05 48.08
N ILE A 4 -4.51 10.40 47.42
CA ILE A 4 -4.30 10.51 45.98
C ILE A 4 -4.39 9.10 45.39
N GLN A 5 -5.28 8.90 44.41
CA GLN A 5 -5.35 7.67 43.63
C GLN A 5 -4.91 7.95 42.20
N VAL A 6 -3.69 7.48 41.91
CA VAL A 6 -3.11 7.31 40.58
C VAL A 6 -3.90 6.22 39.86
N ALA A 7 -4.42 6.51 38.66
CA ALA A 7 -4.93 5.50 37.76
C ALA A 7 -4.00 5.39 36.54
N LEU A 8 -3.08 4.42 36.61
CA LEU A 8 -2.48 3.79 35.43
C LEU A 8 -3.60 3.13 34.63
N ALA A 9 -3.89 3.63 33.42
CA ALA A 9 -4.71 2.92 32.45
C ALA A 9 -3.83 2.48 31.28
N ALA A 10 -3.39 1.23 31.41
CA ALA A 10 -3.04 0.23 30.41
C ALA A 10 -2.77 0.69 28.95
N VAL A 11 -1.52 0.44 28.55
CA VAL A 11 -1.05 0.21 27.19
C VAL A 11 -1.90 -0.90 26.53
N LEU A 12 -2.75 -0.52 25.58
CA LEU A 12 -3.42 -1.45 24.65
C LEU A 12 -2.61 -1.57 23.35
N PRO A 13 -2.53 -2.75 22.72
CA PRO A 13 -1.73 -2.96 21.51
C PRO A 13 -2.32 -2.19 20.31
N TRP A 14 -1.49 -1.34 19.71
CA TRP A 14 -1.82 -0.33 18.69
C TRP A 14 -2.22 -0.85 17.29
N ALA A 15 -2.46 -2.15 17.11
CA ALA A 15 -2.88 -2.72 15.83
C ALA A 15 -4.33 -2.35 15.41
N ALA A 16 -5.12 -1.77 16.31
CA ALA A 16 -6.54 -1.45 16.08
C ALA A 16 -6.80 -0.06 15.46
N VAL A 17 -5.80 0.81 15.33
CA VAL A 17 -6.03 2.23 14.94
C VAL A 17 -6.01 2.46 13.42
N CYS A 18 -5.50 1.51 12.62
CA CYS A 18 -5.64 1.56 11.16
C CYS A 18 -6.99 1.01 10.64
N TRP A 19 -7.87 0.57 11.54
CA TRP A 19 -9.17 -0.05 11.21
C TRP A 19 -10.38 0.90 11.38
N ALA A 20 -10.16 2.15 11.82
CA ALA A 20 -11.25 3.03 12.27
C ALA A 20 -11.98 3.82 11.17
N PHE A 21 -11.79 3.51 9.88
CA PHE A 21 -12.61 4.07 8.79
C PHE A 21 -13.17 3.03 7.81
N LEU A 22 -13.20 1.75 8.20
CA LEU A 22 -14.03 0.75 7.55
C LEU A 22 -15.26 0.51 8.44
N PRO A 23 -16.48 0.84 7.99
CA PRO A 23 -17.68 0.54 8.76
C PRO A 23 -17.77 -0.97 8.96
N HIS A 24 -17.54 -1.42 10.20
CA HIS A 24 -17.76 -2.80 10.59
C HIS A 24 -19.25 -3.11 10.61
N SER A 25 -19.58 -4.23 9.97
CA SER A 25 -20.84 -4.99 10.04
C SER A 25 -22.11 -4.25 9.60
N ARG A 26 -22.50 -4.45 8.34
CA ARG A 26 -23.91 -4.69 8.02
C ARG A 26 -24.06 -6.15 7.61
N SER A 27 -24.86 -6.85 8.40
CA SER A 27 -25.30 -8.22 8.20
C SER A 27 -25.83 -8.46 6.79
N HIS A 28 -25.60 -9.68 6.28
CA HIS A 28 -26.18 -10.24 5.06
C HIS A 28 -27.58 -9.70 4.74
N SER A 29 -27.64 -8.82 3.76
CA SER A 29 -28.85 -8.61 2.97
C SER A 29 -28.49 -8.91 1.52
N ALA A 30 -29.45 -9.48 0.79
CA ALA A 30 -29.40 -9.50 -0.66
C ALA A 30 -28.93 -8.12 -1.16
N ILE A 31 -28.05 -8.08 -2.16
CA ILE A 31 -27.69 -6.82 -2.83
C ILE A 31 -29.01 -6.15 -3.20
N ASP A 32 -29.32 -5.03 -2.55
CA ASP A 32 -30.53 -4.28 -2.85
C ASP A 32 -30.48 -3.89 -4.33
N CYS A 33 -31.63 -3.99 -5.01
CA CYS A 33 -31.78 -3.64 -6.43
C CYS A 33 -31.18 -2.25 -6.73
N GLY A 34 -31.24 -1.30 -5.79
CA GLY A 34 -30.60 0.00 -5.90
C GLY A 34 -29.07 -0.09 -6.04
N ARG A 35 -28.41 -0.91 -5.22
CA ARG A 35 -26.96 -1.13 -5.25
C ARG A 35 -26.52 -1.83 -6.53
N LEU A 36 -27.27 -2.84 -6.98
CA LEU A 36 -26.97 -3.54 -8.23
C LEU A 36 -27.05 -2.58 -9.44
N LYS A 37 -28.09 -1.74 -9.49
CA LYS A 37 -28.26 -0.75 -10.56
C LYS A 37 -27.11 0.26 -10.61
N GLN A 38 -26.63 0.73 -9.46
CA GLN A 38 -25.46 1.63 -9.42
C GLN A 38 -24.19 0.93 -9.94
N LEU A 39 -24.00 -0.36 -9.60
CA LEU A 39 -22.88 -1.16 -10.09
C LEU A 39 -22.95 -1.39 -11.61
N GLU A 40 -24.13 -1.69 -12.16
CA GLU A 40 -24.34 -1.83 -13.60
C GLU A 40 -24.05 -0.52 -14.34
N GLN A 41 -24.52 0.61 -13.83
CA GLN A 41 -24.23 1.94 -14.39
C GLN A 41 -22.74 2.25 -14.35
N PHE A 42 -22.07 1.94 -13.24
CA PHE A 42 -20.64 2.09 -13.11
C PHE A 42 -19.87 1.22 -14.13
N ALA A 43 -20.25 -0.05 -14.25
CA ALA A 43 -19.65 -0.98 -15.20
C ALA A 43 -19.82 -0.57 -16.67
N ALA A 44 -20.99 -0.03 -17.02
CA ALA A 44 -21.26 0.47 -18.36
C ALA A 44 -20.41 1.71 -18.71
N ARG A 45 -20.07 2.54 -17.72
CA ARG A 45 -19.25 3.74 -17.89
C ARG A 45 -17.74 3.47 -17.86
N LEU A 46 -17.31 2.43 -17.16
CA LEU A 46 -15.89 2.11 -16.98
C LEU A 46 -15.09 2.07 -18.32
N PRO A 47 -15.51 1.34 -19.36
CA PRO A 47 -14.75 1.25 -20.62
C PRO A 47 -14.63 2.58 -21.38
N THR A 48 -15.56 3.51 -21.15
CA THR A 48 -15.63 4.79 -21.87
C THR A 48 -15.18 5.98 -21.02
N ALA A 49 -14.87 5.77 -19.75
CA ALA A 49 -14.32 6.80 -18.89
C ALA A 49 -12.99 7.32 -19.48
N GLN A 50 -12.82 8.63 -19.47
CA GLN A 50 -11.65 9.30 -20.04
C GLN A 50 -10.85 10.02 -18.96
N VAL A 51 -9.56 10.15 -19.24
CA VAL A 51 -8.66 11.01 -18.48
C VAL A 51 -8.76 12.42 -19.06
N ASP A 52 -9.04 13.41 -18.21
CA ASP A 52 -9.14 14.79 -18.66
C ASP A 52 -7.76 15.39 -19.05
N ALA A 53 -7.77 16.65 -19.52
CA ALA A 53 -6.55 17.36 -19.90
C ALA A 53 -5.56 17.56 -18.74
N ASN A 54 -6.00 17.42 -17.49
CA ASN A 54 -5.16 17.49 -16.29
C ASN A 54 -4.69 16.11 -15.82
N GLY A 55 -4.89 15.04 -16.59
CA GLY A 55 -4.48 13.71 -16.16
C GLY A 55 -5.37 13.12 -15.07
N ILE A 56 -6.60 13.62 -14.89
CA ILE A 56 -7.54 13.12 -13.89
C ILE A 56 -8.56 12.17 -14.55
N LEU A 57 -8.60 10.94 -14.06
CA LEU A 57 -9.63 9.96 -14.37
C LEU A 57 -10.81 10.14 -13.42
N ASN A 58 -12.01 10.32 -13.98
CA ASN A 58 -13.24 10.36 -13.21
C ASN A 58 -13.99 9.02 -13.35
N LEU A 59 -14.15 8.31 -12.24
CA LEU A 59 -14.81 7.02 -12.21
C LEU A 59 -16.26 7.09 -11.73
N ASP A 60 -16.64 8.14 -10.99
CA ASP A 60 -17.97 8.30 -10.38
C ASP A 60 -18.49 6.98 -9.76
N PRO A 61 -17.82 6.47 -8.71
CA PRO A 61 -18.08 5.15 -8.18
C PRO A 61 -19.45 5.07 -7.49
N PRO A 62 -20.05 3.86 -7.44
CA PRO A 62 -21.18 3.59 -6.56
C PRO A 62 -20.77 3.75 -5.09
N GLU A 63 -21.77 3.99 -4.23
CA GLU A 63 -21.55 4.22 -2.79
C GLU A 63 -20.84 3.05 -2.10
N CYS A 64 -21.03 1.82 -2.59
CA CYS A 64 -20.37 0.64 -2.02
C CYS A 64 -18.85 0.60 -2.24
N PHE A 65 -18.30 1.48 -3.07
CA PHE A 65 -16.85 1.66 -3.20
C PHE A 65 -16.32 2.87 -2.43
N HIS A 66 -17.17 3.63 -1.75
CA HIS A 66 -16.70 4.67 -0.82
C HIS A 66 -15.83 4.04 0.28
N GLY A 67 -14.70 4.65 0.58
CA GLY A 67 -13.68 4.09 1.48
C GLY A 67 -12.67 3.13 0.81
N HIS A 68 -12.99 2.54 -0.34
CA HIS A 68 -12.04 1.77 -1.16
C HIS A 68 -11.49 2.60 -2.34
N LEU A 69 -12.29 3.53 -2.84
CA LEU A 69 -11.90 4.60 -3.73
C LEU A 69 -12.05 5.93 -2.99
N CYS A 70 -11.33 6.97 -3.44
CA CYS A 70 -11.57 8.32 -2.95
C CYS A 70 -13.03 8.73 -3.16
N ASP A 71 -13.62 9.39 -2.16
CA ASP A 71 -15.06 9.68 -2.09
C ASP A 71 -15.61 10.47 -3.29
N ASP A 72 -14.78 11.28 -3.97
CA ASP A 72 -15.18 12.04 -5.16
C ASP A 72 -14.89 11.31 -6.48
N GLY A 73 -14.44 10.06 -6.44
CA GLY A 73 -14.23 9.21 -7.61
C GLY A 73 -13.10 9.62 -8.56
N ARG A 74 -12.33 10.66 -8.21
CA ARG A 74 -11.30 11.26 -9.09
C ARG A 74 -9.89 10.78 -8.76
N ILE A 75 -9.22 10.21 -9.75
CA ILE A 75 -7.86 9.67 -9.61
C ILE A 75 -6.92 10.45 -10.51
N TYR A 76 -5.83 10.97 -9.96
CA TYR A 76 -4.72 11.45 -10.78
C TYR A 76 -3.94 10.25 -11.35
N VAL A 77 -3.86 10.17 -12.68
CA VAL A 77 -3.19 9.08 -13.39
C VAL A 77 -1.70 9.36 -13.46
N ARG A 78 -0.96 8.75 -12.53
CA ARG A 78 0.50 8.85 -12.48
C ARG A 78 1.16 8.09 -13.62
N GLU A 79 2.34 8.54 -14.03
CA GLU A 79 3.18 7.79 -14.96
C GLU A 79 3.58 6.42 -14.39
N ALA A 80 3.85 6.37 -13.08
CA ALA A 80 4.11 5.12 -12.37
C ALA A 80 2.99 4.09 -12.53
N TYR A 81 1.72 4.50 -12.58
CA TYR A 81 0.60 3.58 -12.78
C TYR A 81 0.60 2.98 -14.19
N LYS A 82 0.93 3.78 -15.20
CA LYS A 82 1.05 3.32 -16.59
C LYS A 82 2.17 2.29 -16.73
N GLN A 83 3.35 2.61 -16.20
CA GLN A 83 4.52 1.74 -16.25
C GLN A 83 4.28 0.41 -15.51
N LEU A 84 3.65 0.46 -14.32
CA LEU A 84 3.28 -0.73 -13.57
C LEU A 84 2.28 -1.60 -14.33
N TYR A 85 1.29 -0.99 -14.99
CA TYR A 85 0.30 -1.69 -15.81
C TYR A 85 0.94 -2.41 -16.99
N ASP A 86 1.79 -1.71 -17.74
CA ASP A 86 2.47 -2.27 -18.91
C ASP A 86 3.41 -3.41 -18.50
N LYS A 87 4.16 -3.25 -17.40
CA LYS A 87 5.02 -4.33 -16.86
C LYS A 87 4.21 -5.53 -16.38
N ALA A 88 3.11 -5.31 -15.65
CA ALA A 88 2.23 -6.39 -15.20
C ALA A 88 1.68 -7.18 -16.39
N LYS A 89 1.19 -6.52 -17.44
CA LYS A 89 0.73 -7.17 -18.69
C LYS A 89 1.82 -7.93 -19.43
N ASN A 90 3.07 -7.46 -19.39
CA ASN A 90 4.16 -8.16 -20.06
C ASN A 90 4.61 -9.40 -19.30
N ILE A 91 4.63 -9.33 -17.96
CA ILE A 91 4.90 -10.48 -17.10
C ILE A 91 3.90 -11.61 -17.36
N THR A 92 2.63 -11.27 -17.57
CA THR A 92 1.56 -12.26 -17.72
C THR A 92 1.52 -12.93 -19.10
N ARG A 93 2.22 -12.37 -20.09
CA ARG A 93 2.36 -12.95 -21.43
C ARG A 93 3.45 -14.00 -21.54
N VAL A 94 4.41 -14.02 -20.60
CA VAL A 94 5.54 -14.96 -20.61
C VAL A 94 5.23 -16.14 -19.70
N GLY A 95 4.62 -17.18 -20.25
CA GLY A 95 4.60 -18.50 -19.63
C GLY A 95 5.88 -19.24 -19.99
N GLU A 96 6.74 -19.51 -19.01
CA GLU A 96 7.81 -20.50 -19.20
C GLU A 96 7.18 -21.85 -19.60
N PRO A 97 7.74 -22.58 -20.58
CA PRO A 97 7.25 -23.91 -20.92
C PRO A 97 7.25 -24.81 -19.68
N GLY A 98 6.07 -25.27 -19.26
CA GLY A 98 5.90 -26.12 -18.07
C GLY A 98 5.40 -25.41 -16.79
N SER A 99 5.23 -24.08 -16.81
CA SER A 99 4.63 -23.34 -15.68
C SER A 99 3.09 -23.36 -15.75
N PRO A 100 2.38 -23.64 -14.63
CA PRO A 100 0.91 -23.67 -14.62
C PRO A 100 0.33 -22.25 -14.76
N ARG A 101 0.06 -21.85 -16.01
CA ARG A 101 -1.05 -21.06 -16.59
C ARG A 101 -1.67 -19.85 -15.84
N ALA A 102 -1.17 -19.37 -14.70
CA ALA A 102 -1.66 -18.18 -14.02
C ALA A 102 -0.51 -17.24 -13.62
N GLY A 103 -0.48 -16.04 -14.20
CA GLY A 103 0.52 -15.01 -13.88
C GLY A 103 0.20 -14.32 -12.55
N LYS A 104 1.14 -14.30 -11.61
CA LYS A 104 0.99 -13.57 -10.33
C LYS A 104 1.91 -12.37 -10.29
N VAL A 105 1.35 -11.20 -10.02
CA VAL A 105 2.09 -9.95 -9.88
C VAL A 105 1.78 -9.33 -8.52
N LEU A 106 2.82 -8.99 -7.78
CA LEU A 106 2.70 -8.22 -6.54
C LEU A 106 3.16 -6.79 -6.82
N ILE A 107 2.25 -5.83 -6.69
CA ILE A 107 2.57 -4.41 -6.71
C ILE A 107 2.64 -3.92 -5.27
N THR A 108 3.81 -3.43 -4.86
CA THR A 108 4.06 -3.00 -3.49
C THR A 108 4.78 -1.67 -3.41
N GLY A 109 4.90 -1.13 -2.21
CA GLY A 109 5.48 0.19 -1.93
C GLY A 109 5.03 0.72 -0.59
N SER A 110 5.59 1.84 -0.18
CA SER A 110 5.34 2.45 1.14
C SER A 110 3.85 2.65 1.43
N GLU A 111 3.48 2.55 2.71
CA GLU A 111 2.12 2.85 3.17
C GLU A 111 1.65 4.24 2.69
N GLY A 112 0.40 4.33 2.22
CA GLY A 112 -0.17 5.61 1.80
C GLY A 112 0.31 6.16 0.45
N ILE A 113 1.05 5.38 -0.35
CA ILE A 113 1.60 5.84 -1.65
C ILE A 113 0.60 5.83 -2.84
N GLY A 114 -0.64 5.38 -2.63
CA GLY A 114 -1.67 5.37 -3.68
C GLY A 114 -1.90 4.02 -4.37
N LYS A 115 -1.57 2.90 -3.71
CA LYS A 115 -1.81 1.54 -4.22
C LYS A 115 -3.28 1.28 -4.59
N SER A 116 -4.22 1.67 -3.75
CA SER A 116 -5.66 1.52 -4.03
C SER A 116 -6.09 2.32 -5.26
N ALA A 117 -5.57 3.54 -5.46
CA ALA A 117 -5.82 4.32 -6.68
C ALA A 117 -5.25 3.63 -7.94
N CYS A 118 -4.10 2.96 -7.81
CA CYS A 118 -3.52 2.15 -8.88
C CYS A 118 -4.40 0.93 -9.22
N LEU A 119 -4.98 0.26 -8.22
CA LEU A 119 -5.95 -0.83 -8.44
C LEU A 119 -7.13 -0.37 -9.30
N TRP A 120 -7.73 0.78 -8.98
CA TRP A 120 -8.83 1.35 -9.76
C TRP A 120 -8.42 1.77 -11.17
N TYR A 121 -7.19 2.29 -11.33
CA TYR A 121 -6.61 2.55 -12.64
C TYR A 121 -6.45 1.25 -13.47
N PHE A 122 -6.02 0.15 -12.85
CA PHE A 122 -5.94 -1.17 -13.51
C PHE A 122 -7.32 -1.66 -13.94
N LEU A 123 -8.33 -1.56 -13.06
CA LEU A 123 -9.71 -1.91 -13.40
C LEU A 123 -10.17 -1.14 -14.64
N TRP A 124 -10.04 0.19 -14.63
CA TRP A 124 -10.41 1.03 -15.75
C TRP A 124 -9.73 0.61 -17.06
N ARG A 125 -8.39 0.46 -17.05
CA ARG A 125 -7.62 0.05 -18.24
C ARG A 125 -8.05 -1.32 -18.76
N LEU A 126 -8.19 -2.32 -17.89
CA LEU A 126 -8.61 -3.67 -18.29
C LEU A 126 -10.01 -3.67 -18.89
N ARG A 127 -10.93 -2.89 -18.32
CA ARG A 127 -12.29 -2.76 -18.84
C ARG A 127 -12.36 -2.02 -20.16
N ALA A 128 -11.54 -0.98 -20.36
CA ALA A 128 -11.38 -0.33 -21.66
C ALA A 128 -10.80 -1.28 -22.72
N GLU A 129 -10.01 -2.28 -22.32
CA GLU A 129 -9.50 -3.35 -23.19
C GLU A 129 -10.48 -4.53 -23.36
N GLY A 130 -11.69 -4.45 -22.80
CA GLY A 130 -12.71 -5.52 -22.88
C GLY A 130 -12.39 -6.77 -22.06
N ARG A 131 -11.45 -6.70 -21.11
CA ARG A 131 -11.04 -7.85 -20.30
C ARG A 131 -12.01 -8.11 -19.14
N PRO A 132 -12.36 -9.37 -18.83
CA PRO A 132 -13.08 -9.67 -17.61
C PRO A 132 -12.19 -9.41 -16.39
N VAL A 133 -12.75 -8.80 -15.35
CA VAL A 133 -12.02 -8.42 -14.14
C VAL A 133 -12.79 -8.82 -12.89
N LEU A 134 -12.14 -9.54 -11.99
CA LEU A 134 -12.60 -9.77 -10.63
C LEU A 134 -11.87 -8.81 -9.70
N VAL A 135 -12.60 -7.98 -8.94
CA VAL A 135 -12.04 -7.07 -7.94
C VAL A 135 -12.41 -7.57 -6.55
N GLN A 136 -11.41 -7.84 -5.71
CA GLN A 136 -11.61 -8.31 -4.33
C GLN A 136 -11.16 -7.24 -3.33
N LEU A 137 -12.11 -6.77 -2.52
CA LEU A 137 -11.96 -5.70 -1.53
C LEU A 137 -12.41 -6.22 -0.16
N GLY A 138 -11.47 -6.73 0.64
CA GLY A 138 -11.80 -7.37 1.91
C GLY A 138 -12.66 -8.62 1.72
N ALA A 139 -13.81 -8.65 2.39
CA ALA A 139 -14.78 -9.74 2.31
C ALA A 139 -15.71 -9.66 1.08
N GLU A 140 -15.69 -8.56 0.33
CA GLU A 140 -16.52 -8.38 -0.85
C GLU A 140 -15.72 -8.61 -2.13
N ALA A 141 -16.38 -9.12 -3.16
CA ALA A 141 -15.80 -9.23 -4.49
C ALA A 141 -16.81 -8.83 -5.58
N TYR A 142 -16.29 -8.36 -6.70
CA TYR A 142 -17.07 -7.79 -7.80
C TYR A 142 -16.50 -8.28 -9.14
N PHE A 143 -17.28 -9.05 -9.88
CA PHE A 143 -16.92 -9.49 -11.23
C PHE A 143 -17.50 -8.55 -12.27
N PHE A 144 -16.64 -8.11 -13.18
CA PHE A 144 -16.91 -7.27 -14.35
C PHE A 144 -16.65 -8.09 -15.62
N GLY A 145 -17.69 -8.68 -16.20
CA GLY A 145 -17.63 -9.54 -17.38
C GLY A 145 -17.36 -8.78 -18.67
N ALA A 146 -16.68 -9.40 -19.64
CA ALA A 146 -16.40 -8.80 -20.95
C ALA A 146 -17.67 -8.39 -21.72
N ASP A 147 -18.77 -9.11 -21.48
CA ASP A 147 -20.11 -8.93 -22.04
C ASP A 147 -20.95 -7.85 -21.31
N GLY A 148 -20.40 -7.24 -20.26
CA GLY A 148 -21.12 -6.27 -19.41
C GLY A 148 -21.83 -6.90 -18.21
N THR A 149 -21.71 -8.21 -18.00
CA THR A 149 -22.25 -8.89 -16.82
C THR A 149 -21.59 -8.36 -15.54
N ILE A 150 -22.39 -8.09 -14.50
CA ILE A 150 -21.91 -7.70 -13.18
C ILE A 150 -22.45 -8.61 -12.10
N VAL A 151 -21.54 -9.10 -11.27
CA VAL A 151 -21.88 -9.94 -10.12
C VAL A 151 -21.12 -9.44 -8.91
N ALA A 152 -21.84 -9.16 -7.83
CA ALA A 152 -21.23 -8.86 -6.54
C ALA A 152 -21.40 -10.06 -5.60
N PHE A 153 -20.37 -10.29 -4.80
CA PHE A 153 -20.24 -11.42 -3.89
C PHE A 153 -19.95 -10.90 -2.48
N GLY A 154 -20.57 -11.54 -1.49
CA GLY A 154 -20.15 -11.42 -0.09
C GLY A 154 -19.21 -12.57 0.32
N GLU A 155 -18.85 -12.57 1.60
CA GLU A 155 -17.78 -13.38 2.21
C GLU A 155 -17.84 -14.90 1.93
N ASP A 156 -19.05 -15.45 1.71
CA ASP A 156 -19.31 -16.90 1.67
C ASP A 156 -19.83 -17.42 0.32
N SER A 157 -19.68 -16.66 -0.77
CA SER A 157 -20.25 -17.13 -2.03
C SER A 157 -19.39 -18.24 -2.67
N ALA A 158 -19.87 -19.49 -2.60
CA ALA A 158 -19.32 -20.61 -3.40
C ALA A 158 -19.29 -20.29 -4.91
N ARG A 159 -20.15 -19.34 -5.34
CA ARG A 159 -20.20 -18.78 -6.69
C ARG A 159 -18.96 -17.97 -7.08
N MET A 160 -18.16 -17.45 -6.16
CA MET A 160 -16.88 -16.84 -6.52
C MET A 160 -15.95 -17.85 -7.19
N GLY A 161 -16.02 -19.12 -6.77
CA GLY A 161 -15.27 -20.23 -7.34
C GLY A 161 -15.49 -20.45 -8.84
N THR A 162 -16.62 -20.02 -9.41
CA THR A 162 -16.87 -20.17 -10.86
C THR A 162 -16.16 -19.13 -11.71
N PHE A 163 -15.71 -18.01 -11.11
CA PHE A 163 -14.90 -16.98 -11.79
C PHE A 163 -13.41 -17.20 -11.56
N TYR A 164 -13.06 -17.86 -10.44
CA TYR A 164 -11.72 -18.41 -10.20
C TYR A 164 -11.51 -19.66 -11.07
N GLY A 165 -10.96 -19.48 -12.27
CA GLY A 165 -10.71 -20.56 -13.22
C GLY A 165 -10.67 -20.09 -14.67
N ASP A 166 -11.18 -18.88 -14.93
CA ASP A 166 -11.15 -18.27 -16.25
C ASP A 166 -9.73 -17.77 -16.59
N PRO A 167 -9.05 -18.35 -17.60
CA PRO A 167 -7.71 -17.96 -18.02
C PRO A 167 -7.64 -16.56 -18.65
N ASP A 168 -8.76 -15.96 -19.03
CA ASP A 168 -8.82 -14.60 -19.58
C ASP A 168 -9.17 -13.54 -18.51
N CYS A 169 -9.58 -13.97 -17.31
CA CYS A 169 -9.95 -13.10 -16.21
C CYS A 169 -8.74 -12.58 -15.43
N TRP A 170 -8.80 -11.28 -15.12
CA TRP A 170 -7.85 -10.60 -14.24
C TRP A 170 -8.43 -10.45 -12.84
N CYS A 171 -7.73 -10.94 -11.83
CA CYS A 171 -8.07 -10.71 -10.43
C CYS A 171 -7.23 -9.54 -9.88
N LEU A 172 -7.89 -8.50 -9.38
CA LEU A 172 -7.27 -7.37 -8.69
C LEU A 172 -7.65 -7.44 -7.21
N THR A 173 -6.67 -7.46 -6.31
CA THR A 173 -6.94 -7.64 -4.87
C THR A 173 -6.13 -6.70 -3.98
N ASP A 174 -6.79 -6.20 -2.94
CA ASP A 174 -6.18 -5.51 -1.79
C ASP A 174 -6.03 -6.52 -0.62
N PRO A 175 -4.82 -6.73 -0.08
CA PRO A 175 -4.53 -7.77 0.91
C PRO A 175 -5.09 -7.54 2.32
N ALA A 176 -5.85 -6.47 2.57
CA ALA A 176 -6.74 -6.45 3.73
C ALA A 176 -7.80 -7.58 3.66
N ALA A 177 -8.08 -8.10 2.47
CA ALA A 177 -8.72 -9.39 2.32
C ALA A 177 -7.75 -10.46 2.80
N GLU A 178 -8.09 -11.20 3.86
CA GLU A 178 -7.58 -12.56 4.01
C GLU A 178 -7.71 -13.20 2.63
N ALA A 179 -6.58 -13.43 1.96
CA ALA A 179 -6.56 -13.90 0.60
C ALA A 179 -6.99 -15.37 0.60
N ARG A 180 -8.28 -15.58 0.85
CA ARG A 180 -8.95 -16.85 0.78
C ARG A 180 -8.98 -17.19 -0.70
N LYS A 181 -8.09 -18.10 -1.09
CA LYS A 181 -8.22 -18.94 -2.28
C LYS A 181 -8.35 -18.17 -3.60
N GLY A 182 -7.55 -17.12 -3.80
CA GLY A 182 -7.39 -16.43 -5.11
C GLY A 182 -6.63 -17.27 -6.16
N HIS A 183 -6.92 -18.57 -6.21
CA HIS A 183 -6.32 -19.53 -7.13
C HIS A 183 -7.30 -19.77 -8.27
N GLY A 184 -7.02 -19.29 -9.48
CA GLY A 184 -7.75 -19.73 -10.67
C GLY A 184 -7.88 -18.72 -11.80
N CYS A 185 -7.78 -17.41 -11.55
CA CYS A 185 -7.78 -16.43 -12.65
C CYS A 185 -6.48 -16.54 -13.47
N GLY A 186 -6.55 -16.23 -14.76
CA GLY A 186 -5.37 -16.23 -15.64
C GLY A 186 -4.29 -15.24 -15.19
N VAL A 187 -4.69 -14.13 -14.57
CA VAL A 187 -3.77 -13.19 -13.92
C VAL A 187 -4.30 -12.76 -12.56
N THR A 188 -3.44 -12.73 -11.55
CA THR A 188 -3.74 -12.09 -10.25
C THR A 188 -2.74 -10.99 -9.96
N VAL A 189 -3.23 -9.77 -9.70
CA VAL A 189 -2.46 -8.62 -9.27
C VAL A 189 -2.86 -8.23 -7.85
N ALA A 190 -1.91 -8.32 -6.91
CA ALA A 190 -2.11 -7.92 -5.53
C ALA A 190 -1.44 -6.56 -5.25
N PHE A 191 -2.13 -5.68 -4.53
CA PHE A 191 -1.68 -4.33 -4.20
C PHE A 191 -1.36 -4.19 -2.71
N MET A 192 -0.13 -4.47 -2.29
CA MET A 192 0.22 -4.71 -0.89
C MET A 192 1.16 -3.64 -0.30
N ALA A 193 0.96 -3.23 0.96
CA ALA A 193 2.01 -2.54 1.71
C ALA A 193 3.02 -3.55 2.26
N LEU A 194 4.29 -3.20 2.39
CA LEU A 194 5.32 -4.12 2.91
C LEU A 194 5.21 -4.28 4.43
N ASP A 195 4.11 -4.86 4.91
CA ASP A 195 3.95 -5.29 6.29
C ASP A 195 4.49 -6.72 6.44
N ALA A 196 5.54 -6.89 7.26
CA ALA A 196 6.27 -8.15 7.41
C ALA A 196 5.38 -9.31 7.92
N LYS A 197 4.35 -9.01 8.71
CA LYS A 197 3.46 -10.01 9.31
C LYS A 197 2.58 -10.69 8.26
N TYR A 198 2.12 -9.93 7.27
CA TYR A 198 1.26 -10.42 6.20
C TYR A 198 2.06 -10.84 4.97
N PHE A 199 3.18 -10.18 4.71
CA PHE A 199 3.98 -10.44 3.50
C PHE A 199 4.55 -11.87 3.47
N SER A 200 5.13 -12.37 4.57
CA SER A 200 5.75 -13.69 4.58
C SER A 200 4.74 -14.83 4.44
N SER A 201 3.60 -14.75 5.14
CA SER A 201 2.50 -15.71 5.06
C SER A 201 1.77 -15.65 3.72
N PHE A 202 1.48 -14.46 3.20
CA PHE A 202 0.87 -14.26 1.89
C PHE A 202 1.76 -14.75 0.75
N MET A 203 3.06 -14.42 0.78
CA MET A 203 4.02 -14.87 -0.23
C MET A 203 4.22 -16.38 -0.18
N SER A 204 4.45 -16.98 1.00
CA SER A 204 4.71 -18.42 1.11
C SER A 204 3.50 -19.29 0.76
N ILE A 205 2.29 -18.86 1.10
CA ILE A 205 1.07 -19.66 0.91
C ILE A 205 0.41 -19.37 -0.45
N ASN A 206 0.38 -18.10 -0.87
CA ASN A 206 -0.47 -17.68 -1.99
C ASN A 206 0.31 -17.14 -3.20
N PHE A 207 1.55 -16.64 -3.03
CA PHE A 207 2.26 -15.82 -4.02
C PHE A 207 3.74 -16.20 -4.25
N GLY A 208 4.14 -17.45 -3.95
CA GLY A 208 5.56 -17.85 -3.88
C GLY A 208 6.40 -17.67 -5.16
N TYR A 209 5.76 -17.55 -6.32
CA TYR A 209 6.41 -17.28 -7.62
C TYR A 209 6.01 -15.94 -8.24
N ALA A 210 5.35 -15.07 -7.48
CA ALA A 210 4.86 -13.81 -8.01
C ALA A 210 6.02 -12.88 -8.37
N LYS A 211 5.90 -12.25 -9.53
CA LYS A 211 6.82 -11.19 -9.91
C LYS A 211 6.49 -9.94 -9.11
N GLN A 212 7.47 -9.38 -8.43
CA GLN A 212 7.31 -8.19 -7.60
C GLN A 212 7.61 -6.95 -8.43
N LEU A 213 6.77 -5.92 -8.26
CA LEU A 213 6.92 -4.59 -8.81
C LEU A 213 6.76 -3.57 -7.69
N TYR A 214 7.62 -2.55 -7.68
CA TYR A 214 7.65 -1.52 -6.66
C TYR A 214 7.10 -0.20 -7.20
N MET A 215 6.23 0.45 -6.43
CA MET A 215 5.65 1.74 -6.76
C MET A 215 6.53 2.86 -6.23
N THR A 216 6.90 3.77 -7.13
CA THR A 216 7.71 4.95 -6.81
C THR A 216 6.95 5.92 -5.88
N VAL A 217 7.71 6.64 -5.07
CA VAL A 217 7.17 7.75 -4.26
C VAL A 217 6.67 8.90 -5.14
N TRP A 218 5.77 9.74 -4.63
CA TRP A 218 5.30 10.91 -5.38
C TRP A 218 6.37 12.00 -5.44
N SER A 219 6.53 12.60 -6.61
CA SER A 219 7.31 13.82 -6.78
C SER A 219 6.56 15.05 -6.25
N GLU A 220 7.29 16.12 -5.92
CA GLU A 220 6.68 17.39 -5.51
C GLU A 220 5.75 17.95 -6.60
N ALA A 221 6.12 17.76 -7.88
CA ALA A 221 5.32 18.19 -9.01
C ALA A 221 3.97 17.46 -9.08
N GLU A 222 3.94 16.14 -8.90
CA GLU A 222 2.69 15.37 -8.84
C GLU A 222 1.81 15.80 -7.66
N ILE A 223 2.41 16.04 -6.48
CA ILE A 223 1.70 16.50 -5.29
C ILE A 223 1.06 17.86 -5.52
N GLU A 224 1.82 18.83 -6.04
CA GLU A 224 1.32 20.18 -6.32
C GLU A 224 0.28 20.16 -7.45
N HIS A 225 0.40 19.25 -8.40
CA HIS A 225 -0.61 19.03 -9.43
C HIS A 225 -1.94 18.56 -8.82
N CYS A 226 -1.89 17.51 -7.98
CA CYS A 226 -3.05 17.04 -7.25
C CYS A 226 -3.70 18.14 -6.39
N ARG A 227 -2.90 18.93 -5.67
CA ARG A 227 -3.39 20.06 -4.86
C ARG A 227 -4.19 21.05 -5.70
N ARG A 228 -3.73 21.37 -6.92
CA ARG A 228 -4.37 22.34 -7.81
C ARG A 228 -5.62 21.80 -8.49
N HIS A 229 -5.60 20.55 -8.93
CA HIS A 229 -6.59 20.05 -9.89
C HIS A 229 -7.63 19.10 -9.27
N LEU A 230 -7.35 18.49 -8.12
CA LEU A 230 -8.35 17.66 -7.42
C LEU A 230 -9.15 18.52 -6.43
N PRO A 231 -10.49 18.62 -6.56
CA PRO A 231 -11.32 19.47 -5.69
C PRO A 231 -11.10 19.22 -4.20
N ARG A 232 -10.95 17.95 -3.81
CA ARG A 232 -10.70 17.54 -2.41
C ARG A 232 -9.41 18.10 -1.81
N PHE A 233 -8.45 18.61 -2.60
CA PHE A 233 -7.19 19.15 -2.10
C PHE A 233 -7.01 20.65 -2.35
N GLN A 234 -7.92 21.29 -3.10
CA GLN A 234 -7.82 22.71 -3.43
C GLN A 234 -7.90 23.65 -2.22
N HIS A 235 -8.55 23.20 -1.14
CA HIS A 235 -8.59 23.92 0.13
C HIS A 235 -7.23 23.99 0.84
N LEU A 236 -6.26 23.15 0.46
CA LEU A 236 -4.93 23.14 1.06
C LEU A 236 -4.06 24.25 0.47
N SER A 237 -3.49 25.07 1.34
CA SER A 237 -2.52 26.08 0.93
C SER A 237 -1.23 25.42 0.40
N ARG A 238 -0.64 26.02 -0.64
CA ARG A 238 0.66 25.58 -1.18
C ARG A 238 1.75 25.49 -0.09
N LYS A 239 1.80 26.49 0.80
CA LYS A 239 2.77 26.54 1.90
C LYS A 239 2.63 25.34 2.86
N LEU A 240 1.40 24.95 3.20
CA LEU A 240 1.18 23.76 4.03
C LEU A 240 1.68 22.50 3.32
N VAL A 241 1.30 22.31 2.06
CA VAL A 241 1.67 21.11 1.28
C VAL A 241 3.18 21.00 1.11
N GLN A 242 3.86 22.10 0.76
CA GLN A 242 5.33 22.12 0.65
C GLN A 242 6.02 21.79 1.97
N ARG A 243 5.51 22.33 3.09
CA ARG A 243 6.02 21.97 4.42
C ARG A 243 5.83 20.47 4.68
N ARG A 244 4.66 19.91 4.40
CA ARG A 244 4.41 18.47 4.60
C ARG A 244 5.27 17.61 3.70
N PHE A 245 5.49 18.01 2.45
CA PHE A 245 6.42 17.31 1.56
C PHE A 245 7.85 17.34 2.09
N ALA A 246 8.31 18.47 2.64
CA ALA A 246 9.63 18.55 3.26
C ALA A 246 9.78 17.69 4.52
N GLU A 247 8.68 17.44 5.25
CA GLU A 247 8.65 16.59 6.44
C GLU A 247 8.55 15.10 6.06
N TRP A 248 7.59 14.73 5.22
CA TRP A 248 7.18 13.35 4.92
C TRP A 248 7.68 12.82 3.58
N GLY A 249 8.39 13.62 2.79
CA GLY A 249 8.72 13.32 1.40
C GLY A 249 7.48 13.07 0.55
N GLY A 250 7.54 12.06 -0.32
CA GLY A 250 6.52 11.75 -1.33
C GLY A 250 5.33 10.89 -0.87
N LEU A 251 5.04 10.79 0.44
CA LEU A 251 3.90 10.01 0.95
C LEU A 251 2.60 10.81 0.87
N VAL A 252 1.86 10.65 -0.23
CA VAL A 252 0.64 11.43 -0.52
C VAL A 252 -0.41 11.41 0.61
N LEU A 253 -0.51 10.30 1.34
CA LEU A 253 -1.40 10.18 2.49
C LEU A 253 -1.11 11.25 3.56
N TYR A 254 0.15 11.49 3.89
CA TYR A 254 0.52 12.48 4.91
C TYR A 254 0.65 13.89 4.35
N VAL A 255 0.99 14.02 3.07
CA VAL A 255 1.21 15.31 2.42
C VAL A 255 -0.09 16.00 2.00
N LEU A 256 -1.08 15.24 1.52
CA LEU A 256 -2.36 15.78 1.06
C LEU A 256 -3.53 15.35 1.96
N VAL A 257 -3.75 14.03 2.13
CA VAL A 257 -4.96 13.52 2.80
C VAL A 257 -5.00 13.90 4.28
N HIS A 258 -3.86 13.83 4.97
CA HIS A 258 -3.74 14.15 6.39
C HIS A 258 -2.99 15.45 6.66
N ALA A 259 -2.87 16.33 5.66
CA ALA A 259 -2.05 17.55 5.75
C ALA A 259 -2.38 18.42 6.98
N GLY A 260 -3.68 18.54 7.29
CA GLY A 260 -4.22 19.30 8.43
C GLY A 260 -4.44 18.49 9.71
N ASN A 261 -4.25 17.16 9.71
CA ASN A 261 -4.54 16.34 10.88
C ASN A 261 -3.36 16.33 11.86
N TYR A 262 -3.42 17.15 12.91
CA TYR A 262 -2.33 17.28 13.89
C TYR A 262 -1.86 15.94 14.47
N TYR A 263 -2.78 15.05 14.87
CA TYR A 263 -2.43 13.77 15.52
C TYR A 263 -1.69 12.82 14.56
N LEU A 264 -2.16 12.69 13.33
CA LEU A 264 -1.49 11.87 12.32
C LEU A 264 -0.13 12.47 11.94
N GLN A 265 -0.01 13.79 12.01
CA GLN A 265 1.25 14.49 11.76
C GLN A 265 2.30 14.23 12.86
N GLN A 266 1.87 13.92 14.08
CA GLN A 266 2.78 13.53 15.18
C GLN A 266 3.35 12.12 15.02
N ARG A 267 2.76 11.26 14.18
CA ARG A 267 3.28 9.91 13.93
C ARG A 267 4.72 9.92 13.41
N LEU A 268 5.14 10.97 12.69
CA LEU A 268 6.52 11.09 12.20
C LEU A 268 7.52 11.16 13.35
N GLN A 269 7.21 11.93 14.40
CA GLN A 269 8.10 12.10 15.53
C GLN A 269 8.26 10.78 16.30
N SER A 270 7.14 10.08 16.54
CA SER A 270 7.17 8.76 17.17
C SER A 270 7.95 7.74 16.33
N ALA A 271 7.74 7.73 15.01
CA ALA A 271 8.48 6.86 14.09
C ALA A 271 9.98 7.17 14.09
N CYS A 272 10.36 8.47 14.08
CA CYS A 272 11.75 8.88 14.18
C CYS A 272 12.38 8.49 15.52
N GLY A 273 11.66 8.65 16.63
CA GLY A 273 12.14 8.25 17.97
C GLY A 273 12.36 6.75 18.09
N ASN A 274 11.43 5.96 17.57
CA ASN A 274 11.60 4.51 17.49
C ASN A 274 12.78 4.14 16.58
N ALA A 275 12.93 4.78 15.41
CA ALA A 275 14.04 4.51 14.51
C ALA A 275 15.41 4.94 15.10
N ALA A 276 15.49 6.03 15.87
CA ALA A 276 16.71 6.40 16.57
C ALA A 276 17.05 5.38 17.68
N TYR A 277 16.05 4.91 18.40
CA TYR A 277 16.21 3.94 19.49
C TYR A 277 16.58 2.53 19.00
N TYR A 278 15.93 2.04 17.95
CA TYR A 278 16.13 0.69 17.41
C TYR A 278 17.13 0.64 16.25
N GLY A 279 17.10 1.60 15.33
CA GLY A 279 17.89 1.61 14.09
C GLY A 279 19.40 1.71 14.30
N VAL A 280 19.86 2.40 15.35
CA VAL A 280 21.28 2.42 15.74
C VAL A 280 21.71 1.09 16.35
N ARG A 281 20.86 0.52 17.20
CA ARG A 281 21.19 -0.68 17.97
C ARG A 281 21.20 -1.94 17.07
N THR A 282 20.33 -2.00 16.07
CA THR A 282 20.31 -3.09 15.09
C THR A 282 21.46 -2.96 14.08
N ALA A 283 21.76 -1.75 13.60
CA ALA A 283 22.92 -1.52 12.71
C ALA A 283 24.27 -1.82 13.40
N ALA A 284 24.37 -1.61 14.72
CA ALA A 284 25.57 -1.91 15.49
C ALA A 284 25.76 -3.41 15.82
N VAL A 285 24.69 -4.21 15.82
CA VAL A 285 24.72 -5.64 16.22
C VAL A 285 24.77 -6.59 15.03
N THR A 286 24.28 -6.20 13.85
CA THR A 286 24.15 -7.12 12.71
C THR A 286 24.87 -6.64 11.46
N ALA A 287 26.19 -6.80 11.42
CA ALA A 287 26.95 -6.90 10.18
C ALA A 287 26.68 -8.26 9.49
N THR A 288 25.42 -8.57 9.19
CA THR A 288 25.05 -9.75 8.40
C THR A 288 24.05 -9.40 7.30
N PRO A 289 24.09 -10.09 6.14
CA PRO A 289 23.37 -9.69 4.93
C PRO A 289 21.90 -10.13 4.90
N GLU A 290 21.40 -10.73 5.99
CA GLU A 290 20.05 -11.30 6.00
C GLU A 290 19.02 -10.30 6.55
N PRO A 291 17.94 -10.03 5.80
CA PRO A 291 16.89 -9.10 6.23
C PRO A 291 16.03 -9.76 7.31
N ARG A 292 16.44 -9.66 8.57
CA ARG A 292 15.58 -10.04 9.70
C ARG A 292 14.69 -8.87 10.11
N GLU A 293 13.38 -9.13 10.03
CA GLU A 293 12.24 -8.36 10.53
C GLU A 293 12.28 -6.84 10.29
N ARG A 294 11.63 -6.42 9.20
CA ARG A 294 11.43 -5.02 8.78
C ARG A 294 10.61 -4.16 9.76
N ASP A 295 10.16 -4.71 10.88
CA ASP A 295 9.30 -4.02 11.85
C ASP A 295 9.99 -2.78 12.48
N TYR A 296 11.31 -2.65 12.34
CA TYR A 296 12.09 -1.53 12.89
C TYR A 296 12.37 -0.38 11.90
N LEU A 297 12.14 -0.57 10.60
CA LEU A 297 12.37 0.44 9.56
C LEU A 297 11.03 0.91 9.02
N SER A 298 10.38 1.80 9.78
CA SER A 298 9.11 2.39 9.39
C SER A 298 9.19 3.02 7.99
N ASP A 299 8.20 2.73 7.13
CA ASP A 299 7.97 3.40 5.84
C ASP A 299 7.89 4.94 5.96
N LEU A 300 7.71 5.46 7.18
CA LEU A 300 7.69 6.89 7.49
C LEU A 300 9.09 7.50 7.62
N VAL A 301 10.12 6.66 7.86
CA VAL A 301 11.51 7.08 8.07
C VAL A 301 12.36 6.81 6.83
N PHE A 302 12.11 5.68 6.17
CA PHE A 302 12.78 5.32 4.93
C PHE A 302 11.78 5.09 3.81
N HIS A 303 12.06 5.68 2.66
CA HIS A 303 11.32 5.44 1.43
C HIS A 303 12.06 4.48 0.52
N MET A 304 11.30 3.76 -0.28
CA MET A 304 11.82 2.97 -1.39
C MET A 304 12.12 3.90 -2.55
N GLU A 305 13.40 4.03 -2.88
CA GLU A 305 13.82 4.57 -4.16
C GLU A 305 13.90 3.41 -5.15
N VAL A 306 12.95 3.41 -6.09
CA VAL A 306 12.74 2.31 -7.01
C VAL A 306 13.54 2.56 -8.28
N GLU A 307 14.23 1.53 -8.78
CA GLU A 307 14.97 1.59 -10.04
C GLU A 307 14.04 1.66 -11.25
N ASP A 308 14.56 2.06 -12.41
CA ASP A 308 13.78 2.26 -13.64
C ASP A 308 13.03 1.00 -14.11
N ASP A 309 13.54 -0.19 -13.75
CA ASP A 309 12.91 -1.44 -14.11
C ASP A 309 11.71 -1.82 -13.21
N LEU A 310 11.46 -1.05 -12.14
CA LEU A 310 10.44 -1.25 -11.11
C LEU A 310 10.53 -2.57 -10.36
N LYS A 311 11.63 -3.34 -10.48
CA LYS A 311 11.82 -4.65 -9.84
C LYS A 311 12.80 -4.62 -8.69
N MET A 312 13.59 -3.57 -8.58
CA MET A 312 14.54 -3.37 -7.48
C MET A 312 14.33 -2.00 -6.83
N TYR A 313 14.73 -1.91 -5.57
CA TYR A 313 14.70 -0.66 -4.83
C TYR A 313 15.81 -0.66 -3.78
N HIS A 314 16.23 0.54 -3.40
CA HIS A 314 17.03 0.77 -2.20
C HIS A 314 16.30 1.69 -1.24
N LEU A 315 16.69 1.62 0.03
CA LEU A 315 16.13 2.49 1.06
C LEU A 315 16.87 3.83 1.06
N LYS A 316 16.10 4.92 1.07
CA LYS A 316 16.61 6.28 1.29
C LYS A 316 15.85 6.95 2.42
N TRP A 317 16.46 7.94 3.06
CA TRP A 317 15.74 8.78 4.03
C TRP A 317 14.48 9.36 3.40
N ALA A 318 13.38 9.32 4.16
CA ALA A 318 12.11 9.87 3.73
C ALA A 318 12.21 11.36 3.35
N SER A 319 13.00 12.10 4.13
CA SER A 319 13.35 13.50 3.90
C SER A 319 14.60 13.88 4.69
N ASP A 320 15.22 15.02 4.34
CA ASP A 320 16.29 15.61 5.15
C ASP A 320 15.83 15.99 6.55
N HIS A 321 14.55 16.33 6.71
CA HIS A 321 13.96 16.62 8.01
C HIS A 321 13.97 15.38 8.90
N VAL A 322 13.49 14.24 8.38
CA VAL A 322 13.53 12.95 9.07
C VAL A 322 14.96 12.55 9.43
N LYS A 323 15.89 12.65 8.47
CA LYS A 323 17.31 12.37 8.72
C LYS A 323 17.85 13.19 9.89
N ARG A 324 17.60 14.50 9.91
CA ARG A 324 18.02 15.38 11.01
C ARG A 324 17.36 15.01 12.34
N LEU A 325 16.05 14.72 12.33
CA LEU A 325 15.32 14.34 13.54
C LEU A 325 15.89 13.05 14.15
N VAL A 326 16.06 12.00 13.35
CA VAL A 326 16.62 10.72 13.82
C VAL A 326 18.04 10.94 14.34
N LEU A 327 18.92 11.59 13.58
CA LEU A 327 20.30 11.82 13.99
C LEU A 327 20.42 12.67 15.27
N SER A 328 19.56 13.68 15.45
CA SER A 328 19.57 14.53 16.65
C SER A 328 19.18 13.80 17.94
N GLN A 329 18.51 12.64 17.82
CA GLN A 329 18.04 11.84 18.94
C GLN A 329 19.02 10.72 19.32
N ILE A 330 20.03 10.47 18.49
CA ILE A 330 21.12 9.55 18.79
C ILE A 330 22.07 10.30 19.72
N LYS A 331 22.03 9.98 21.01
CA LYS A 331 22.85 10.62 22.06
C LYS A 331 24.30 10.12 22.10
N GLN A 332 24.63 9.07 21.37
CA GLN A 332 25.99 8.53 21.29
C GLN A 332 26.78 9.27 20.22
N THR A 333 28.03 9.58 20.54
CA THR A 333 29.00 10.07 19.56
C THR A 333 29.29 8.99 18.50
N PRO A 334 29.65 9.35 17.25
CA PRO A 334 30.08 8.37 16.25
C PRO A 334 31.18 7.44 16.76
N GLU A 335 32.09 7.95 17.62
CA GLU A 335 33.13 7.15 18.26
C GLU A 335 32.59 6.10 19.25
N GLU A 336 31.57 6.42 20.04
CA GLU A 336 30.90 5.47 20.95
C GLU A 336 30.13 4.38 20.19
N LEU A 337 29.50 4.75 19.07
CA LEU A 337 28.86 3.78 18.16
C LEU A 337 29.89 2.79 17.61
N ILE A 338 31.04 3.30 17.14
CA ILE A 338 32.13 2.50 16.58
C ILE A 338 32.78 1.62 17.67
N ALA A 339 32.88 2.12 18.92
CA ALA A 339 33.38 1.35 20.05
C ALA A 339 32.43 0.20 20.44
N ASP A 340 31.11 0.44 20.48
CA ASP A 340 30.10 -0.61 20.69
C ASP A 340 30.10 -1.65 19.55
N MET A 341 30.27 -1.20 18.29
CA MET A 341 30.41 -2.08 17.12
C MET A 341 31.67 -2.96 17.18
N ASN A 342 32.81 -2.38 17.60
CA ASN A 342 34.08 -3.10 17.73
C ASN A 342 34.12 -4.00 18.98
N GLY A 343 33.39 -3.64 20.03
CA GLY A 343 33.18 -4.48 21.22
C GLY A 343 32.28 -5.68 20.92
N ALA A 344 31.20 -5.50 20.15
CA ALA A 344 30.32 -6.58 19.70
C ALA A 344 31.00 -7.50 18.66
N ALA A 345 31.93 -6.99 17.84
CA ALA A 345 32.74 -7.79 16.92
C ALA A 345 33.79 -8.66 17.64
N ARG A 346 34.12 -8.34 18.89
CA ARG A 346 35.02 -9.11 19.75
C ARG A 346 34.24 -9.78 20.88
N ASP A 347 33.32 -10.70 20.55
CA ASP A 347 33.21 -11.99 21.26
C ASP A 347 32.07 -12.92 20.74
N PRO A 348 32.39 -14.09 20.15
CA PRO A 348 31.48 -15.25 20.16
C PRO A 348 31.96 -16.45 21.01
N SER A 349 33.10 -16.39 21.71
CA SER A 349 33.71 -17.54 22.40
C SER A 349 34.42 -17.30 23.75
N GLY A 350 34.35 -16.10 24.32
CA GLY A 350 34.79 -15.71 25.66
C GLY A 350 36.21 -16.11 26.04
N ARG A 351 37.19 -16.06 25.13
CA ARG A 351 38.59 -16.36 25.48
C ARG A 351 39.56 -15.28 25.00
N GLU A 352 40.19 -14.64 25.97
CA GLU A 352 41.46 -13.95 25.77
C GLU A 352 42.55 -14.99 25.49
N LEU A 353 43.29 -14.79 24.40
CA LEU A 353 44.52 -15.55 24.13
C LEU A 353 45.67 -14.86 24.88
N SER A 354 46.20 -15.56 25.87
CA SER A 354 47.57 -15.39 26.38
C SER A 354 48.56 -16.10 25.48
#